data_AF-A0A671G1B4-F1
#
_entry.id   AF-A0A671G1B4-F1
#
_cell.length_a   1.000
_cell.length_b   1.000
_cell.length_c   1.000
_cell.angle_alpha   90.00
_cell.angle_beta   90.00
_cell.angle_gamma   90.00
#
_symmetry.space_group_name_H-M   'P 1'
#
loop_
_entity.id
_entity.type
_entity.pdbx_description
1 polymer ?
#
loop_
_entity_poly.entity_id
_entity_poly.type
_entity_poly.pdbx_seq_one_letter_code
_entity_poly.pdbx_strand_id
1 'polypeptide(L)'
;KANSGCEIMQSQEEETFLYFAYGSNLMSERIHLHNPSATFCYVARLQDFELDFGNSQGKTSETWHGGIATVNQSPGNEVWGVVWKINKSNLSSLDKSSASVQKRVVCHWSIKRS
;
A
#
# COMPACT_ATOMS: atom_id res chain seq x y z
N LYS A 1 -0.44 37.74 -31.72
CA LYS A 1 -1.67 37.41 -30.96
C LYS A 1 -2.06 35.97 -31.29
N ALA A 2 -1.94 35.08 -30.31
CA ALA A 2 -2.74 33.88 -30.03
C ALA A 2 -1.86 32.92 -29.21
N ASN A 3 -2.24 32.74 -27.94
CA ASN A 3 -1.66 31.84 -26.95
C ASN A 3 -2.54 30.58 -26.90
N SER A 4 -1.93 29.42 -26.60
CA SER A 4 -2.44 28.29 -25.79
C SER A 4 -1.86 26.99 -26.39
N GLY A 5 -0.84 26.35 -25.84
CA GLY A 5 -0.78 25.90 -24.45
C GLY A 5 -1.47 24.55 -24.35
N CYS A 6 -0.79 23.49 -24.79
CA CYS A 6 -1.19 22.11 -24.50
C CYS A 6 0.06 21.24 -24.27
N GLU A 7 0.88 21.68 -23.32
CA GLU A 7 1.91 20.86 -22.71
C GLU A 7 1.66 21.01 -21.22
N ILE A 8 0.96 20.07 -20.58
CA ILE A 8 1.14 19.52 -19.22
C ILE A 8 0.07 18.42 -19.04
N MET A 9 0.34 17.20 -19.49
CA MET A 9 -0.41 16.02 -19.03
C MET A 9 0.50 14.80 -18.77
N GLN A 10 1.81 14.98 -18.67
CA GLN A 10 2.77 13.86 -18.58
C GLN A 10 3.66 13.81 -17.33
N SER A 11 3.45 14.66 -16.30
CA SER A 11 4.37 14.68 -15.14
C SER A 11 3.84 14.08 -13.83
N GLN A 12 2.57 13.66 -13.73
CA GLN A 12 2.03 13.21 -12.44
C GLN A 12 2.09 11.69 -12.18
N GLU A 13 2.26 10.86 -13.21
CA GLU A 13 2.41 9.41 -13.00
C GLU A 13 3.81 9.03 -12.51
N GLU A 14 4.85 9.75 -12.91
CA GLU A 14 6.22 9.51 -12.44
C GLU A 14 6.44 9.88 -10.98
N GLU A 15 5.58 10.70 -10.38
CA GLU A 15 5.72 11.16 -8.99
C GLU A 15 4.91 10.34 -7.98
N THR A 16 4.19 9.30 -8.40
CA THR A 16 3.34 8.49 -7.51
C THR A 16 3.70 7.01 -7.56
N PHE A 17 3.27 6.24 -6.55
CA PHE A 17 3.42 4.79 -6.49
C PHE A 17 2.15 4.14 -5.94
N LEU A 18 1.97 2.85 -6.24
CA LEU A 18 0.87 2.04 -5.73
C LEU A 18 1.29 1.28 -4.47
N TYR A 19 0.46 1.36 -3.44
CA TYR A 19 0.65 0.69 -2.14
C TYR A 19 -0.54 -0.22 -1.86
N PHE A 20 -0.29 -1.52 -1.75
CA PHE A 20 -1.30 -2.51 -1.37
C PHE A 20 -1.36 -2.63 0.17
N ALA A 21 -2.49 -2.24 0.76
CA ALA A 21 -2.77 -2.36 2.18
C ALA A 21 -3.61 -3.60 2.46
N TYR A 22 -3.21 -4.38 3.46
CA TYR A 22 -3.88 -5.60 3.93
C TYR A 22 -4.08 -5.62 5.46
N GLY A 23 -3.78 -4.51 6.13
CA GLY A 23 -3.87 -4.35 7.59
C GLY A 23 -4.55 -3.05 7.99
N SER A 24 -4.06 -2.36 9.02
CA SER A 24 -4.71 -1.13 9.53
C SER A 24 -4.86 -0.01 8.50
N ASN A 25 -4.01 0.02 7.47
CA ASN A 25 -4.09 0.99 6.38
C ASN A 25 -5.22 0.69 5.37
N LEU A 26 -6.06 -0.33 5.62
CA LEU A 26 -7.35 -0.48 4.95
C LEU A 26 -8.30 0.69 5.30
N MET A 27 -8.13 1.30 6.48
CA MET A 27 -8.93 2.41 6.94
C MET A 27 -8.36 3.75 6.46
N SER A 28 -9.16 4.52 5.72
CA SER A 28 -8.75 5.81 5.13
C SER A 28 -8.19 6.78 6.17
N GLU A 29 -8.90 6.97 7.29
CA GLU A 29 -8.47 7.88 8.35
C GLU A 29 -7.08 7.50 8.88
N ARG A 30 -6.83 6.19 9.06
CA ARG A 30 -5.55 5.68 9.56
C ARG A 30 -4.40 5.95 8.60
N ILE A 31 -4.59 5.70 7.30
CA ILE A 31 -3.52 5.93 6.32
C ILE A 31 -3.25 7.42 6.13
N HIS A 32 -4.28 8.27 6.22
CA HIS A 32 -4.16 9.72 6.10
C HIS A 32 -3.42 10.40 7.25
N LEU A 33 -3.35 9.78 8.45
CA LEU A 33 -2.54 10.30 9.57
C LEU A 33 -1.07 10.52 9.19
N HIS A 34 -0.51 9.66 8.34
CA HIS A 34 0.90 9.73 7.93
C HIS A 34 1.07 9.97 6.42
N ASN A 35 0.01 9.80 5.62
CA ASN A 35 0.04 9.92 4.17
C ASN A 35 -1.21 10.66 3.69
N PRO A 36 -1.34 11.98 3.95
CA PRO A 36 -2.55 12.74 3.62
C PRO A 36 -2.85 12.80 2.11
N SER A 37 -1.85 12.54 1.27
CA SER A 37 -2.00 12.45 -0.20
C SER A 37 -2.52 11.10 -0.69
N ALA A 38 -2.73 10.11 0.20
CA ALA A 38 -3.18 8.78 -0.20
C ALA A 38 -4.58 8.86 -0.84
N THR A 39 -4.68 8.36 -2.06
CA THR A 39 -5.93 8.30 -2.82
C THR A 39 -6.32 6.84 -3.02
N PHE A 40 -7.58 6.51 -2.73
CA PHE A 40 -8.11 5.18 -3.00
C PHE A 40 -8.09 4.93 -4.52
N CYS A 41 -7.60 3.77 -4.94
CA CYS A 41 -7.66 3.35 -6.34
C CYS A 41 -8.70 2.25 -6.55
N TYR A 42 -8.46 1.07 -5.96
CA TYR A 42 -9.31 -0.10 -6.14
C TYR A 42 -9.04 -1.14 -5.05
N VAL A 43 -10.02 -2.04 -4.87
CA VAL A 43 -9.83 -3.28 -4.12
C VAL A 43 -9.05 -4.25 -5.01
N ALA A 44 -8.08 -4.95 -4.43
CA ALA A 44 -7.26 -5.94 -5.13
C ALA A 44 -7.13 -7.22 -4.32
N ARG A 45 -6.79 -8.29 -5.03
CA ARG A 45 -6.53 -9.61 -4.47
C ARG A 45 -5.07 -9.99 -4.71
N LEU A 46 -4.39 -10.40 -3.65
CA LEU A 46 -3.05 -10.99 -3.69
C LEU A 46 -3.19 -12.51 -3.62
N GLN A 47 -2.92 -13.18 -4.74
CA GLN A 47 -3.01 -14.65 -4.88
C GLN A 47 -1.77 -15.33 -4.32
N ASP A 48 -1.94 -16.52 -3.74
CA ASP A 48 -0.89 -17.39 -3.18
C ASP A 48 -0.25 -16.82 -1.91
N PHE A 49 -1.03 -16.07 -1.13
CA PHE A 49 -0.66 -15.54 0.17
C PHE A 49 -1.77 -15.77 1.19
N GLU A 50 -1.41 -15.81 2.45
CA GLU A 50 -2.32 -15.82 3.59
C GLU A 50 -2.01 -14.66 4.55
N LEU A 51 -3.05 -14.15 5.21
CA LEU A 51 -2.93 -13.13 6.24
C LEU A 51 -2.63 -13.79 7.59
N ASP A 52 -1.66 -13.25 8.31
CA ASP A 52 -1.28 -13.69 9.65
C ASP A 52 -1.03 -12.48 10.56
N PHE A 53 -0.96 -12.70 11.88
CA PHE A 53 -0.70 -11.68 12.88
C PHE A 53 0.49 -12.08 13.73
N GLY A 54 1.60 -11.37 13.52
CA GLY A 54 2.89 -11.72 14.13
C GLY A 54 3.51 -10.59 14.93
N ASN A 55 4.39 -10.97 15.86
CA ASN A 55 5.28 -10.05 16.55
C ASN A 55 6.64 -10.06 15.84
N SER A 56 7.02 -8.94 15.23
CA SER A 56 8.31 -8.83 14.53
C SER A 56 9.46 -9.06 15.51
N GLN A 57 10.34 -10.02 15.20
CA GLN A 57 11.44 -10.45 16.08
C GLN A 57 11.00 -10.86 17.50
N GLY A 58 9.77 -11.36 17.65
CA GLY A 58 9.20 -11.75 18.95
C GLY A 58 8.85 -10.57 19.87
N LYS A 59 8.96 -9.32 19.40
CA LYS A 59 8.60 -8.12 20.16
C LYS A 59 7.16 -7.74 19.89
N THR A 60 6.36 -7.67 20.96
CA THR A 60 5.00 -7.14 20.91
C THR A 60 5.03 -5.67 20.52
N SER A 61 4.13 -5.27 19.63
CA SER A 61 3.99 -3.86 19.27
C SER A 61 3.58 -3.02 20.49
N GLU A 62 4.29 -1.94 20.77
CA GLU A 62 3.87 -0.98 21.82
C GLU A 62 2.67 -0.14 21.38
N THR A 63 2.48 0.08 20.07
CA THR A 63 1.33 0.83 19.54
C THR A 63 0.06 0.00 19.55
N TRP A 64 0.17 -1.30 19.28
CA TRP A 64 -0.97 -2.19 19.12
C TRP A 64 -1.18 -3.16 20.27
N HIS A 65 -0.20 -3.29 21.15
CA HIS A 65 -0.17 -4.22 22.28
C HIS A 65 -0.49 -5.68 21.87
N GLY A 66 -0.11 -6.06 20.65
CA GLY A 66 -0.41 -7.37 20.05
C GLY A 66 0.28 -7.57 18.70
N GLY A 67 -0.07 -8.66 18.03
CA GLY A 67 0.45 -9.04 16.72
C GLY A 67 0.02 -8.06 15.62
N ILE A 68 0.93 -7.73 14.72
CA ILE A 68 0.69 -6.86 13.56
C ILE A 68 0.43 -7.74 12.33
N ALA A 69 -0.50 -7.29 11.47
CA ALA A 69 -0.81 -7.95 10.21
C ALA A 69 0.46 -8.13 9.34
N THR A 70 0.66 -9.35 8.86
CA THR A 70 1.70 -9.74 7.90
C THR A 70 1.10 -10.69 6.87
N VAL A 71 1.78 -10.88 5.74
CA VAL A 71 1.40 -11.88 4.74
C VAL A 71 2.51 -12.88 4.52
N ASN A 72 2.16 -14.15 4.45
CA ASN A 72 3.08 -15.25 4.16
C ASN A 72 2.69 -15.92 2.85
N GLN A 73 3.68 -16.43 2.10
CA GLN A 73 3.39 -17.22 0.89
C GLN A 73 2.62 -18.48 1.29
N SER A 74 1.48 -18.69 0.65
CA SER A 74 0.59 -19.80 0.93
C SER A 74 -0.19 -20.14 -0.35
N PRO A 75 0.35 -21.05 -1.19
CA PRO A 75 -0.25 -21.39 -2.49
C PRO A 75 -1.72 -21.81 -2.37
N GLY A 76 -2.57 -21.27 -3.23
CA GLY A 76 -4.02 -21.52 -3.22
C GLY A 76 -4.82 -20.64 -2.27
N ASN A 77 -4.18 -19.93 -1.34
CA ASN A 77 -4.83 -18.91 -0.52
C ASN A 77 -4.83 -17.54 -1.19
N GLU A 78 -5.61 -16.62 -0.64
CA GLU A 78 -5.70 -15.25 -1.13
C GLU A 78 -5.86 -14.24 0.01
N VAL A 79 -5.28 -13.06 -0.19
CA VAL A 79 -5.46 -11.90 0.69
C VAL A 79 -6.11 -10.78 -0.09
N TRP A 80 -7.23 -10.28 0.43
CA TRP A 80 -7.90 -9.09 -0.10
C TRP A 80 -7.35 -7.83 0.56
N GLY A 81 -7.29 -6.75 -0.21
CA GLY A 81 -6.80 -5.47 0.29
C GLY A 81 -7.16 -4.29 -0.59
N VAL A 82 -6.67 -3.12 -0.20
CA VAL A 82 -6.89 -1.85 -0.91
C VAL A 82 -5.60 -1.40 -1.55
N VAL A 83 -5.66 -0.99 -2.82
CA VAL A 83 -4.56 -0.29 -3.47
C VAL A 83 -4.76 1.22 -3.33
N TRP A 84 -3.77 1.87 -2.73
CA TRP A 84 -3.66 3.31 -2.60
C TRP A 84 -2.65 3.86 -3.62
N LYS A 85 -2.95 5.01 -4.23
CA LYS A 85 -1.96 5.81 -4.96
C LYS A 85 -1.44 6.90 -4.03
N ILE A 86 -0.12 6.94 -3.84
CA ILE A 86 0.57 7.83 -2.90
C ILE A 86 1.69 8.57 -3.63
N ASN A 87 1.92 9.83 -3.31
CA ASN A 87 3.04 10.60 -3.87
C ASN A 87 4.38 10.10 -3.31
N LYS A 88 5.41 10.00 -4.17
CA LYS A 88 6.76 9.53 -3.81
C LYS A 88 7.44 10.42 -2.76
N SER A 89 7.07 11.69 -2.63
CA SER A 89 7.52 12.54 -1.51
C SER A 89 7.11 11.98 -0.13
N ASN A 90 6.02 11.21 -0.05
CA ASN A 90 5.53 10.55 1.16
C ASN A 90 6.12 9.14 1.38
N LEU A 91 7.07 8.69 0.57
CA LEU A 91 7.65 7.35 0.70
C LEU A 91 8.45 7.21 2.02
N SER A 92 9.08 8.31 2.46
CA SER A 92 9.81 8.36 3.74
C SER A 92 8.91 8.35 4.98
N SER A 93 7.65 8.80 4.87
CA SER A 93 6.67 8.72 5.97
C SER A 93 6.03 7.33 6.06
N LEU A 94 5.87 6.65 4.91
CA LEU A 94 5.39 5.28 4.86
C LEU A 94 6.37 4.32 5.56
N ASP A 95 7.66 4.35 5.18
CA ASP A 95 8.70 3.46 5.75
C ASP A 95 8.86 3.62 7.27
N LYS A 96 8.56 4.80 7.83
CA LYS A 96 8.62 5.06 9.28
C LYS A 96 7.39 4.56 10.04
N SER A 97 6.22 4.59 9.42
CA SER A 97 4.94 4.22 10.07
C SER A 97 4.57 2.76 9.86
N SER A 98 5.15 2.10 8.85
CA SER A 98 4.98 0.68 8.57
C SER A 98 6.26 -0.08 8.88
N ALA A 99 6.41 -0.51 10.13
CA ALA A 99 7.48 -1.41 10.59
C ALA A 99 7.50 -2.80 9.90
N SER A 100 6.75 -2.98 8.80
CA SER A 100 6.56 -4.24 8.07
C SER A 100 6.35 -4.03 6.57
N VAL A 101 6.95 -3.03 5.91
CA VAL A 101 6.93 -3.02 4.44
C VAL A 101 7.96 -4.03 3.93
N GLN A 102 7.48 -5.21 3.53
CA GLN A 102 8.22 -6.08 2.63
C GLN A 102 8.52 -5.26 1.37
N LYS A 103 9.74 -4.74 1.25
CA LYS A 103 10.17 -4.01 0.06
C LYS A 103 10.03 -4.95 -1.14
N ARG A 104 9.15 -4.57 -2.06
CA ARG A 104 8.93 -5.19 -3.37
C ARG A 104 8.44 -6.64 -3.32
N VAL A 105 7.13 -6.80 -3.32
CA VAL A 105 6.51 -7.92 -4.03
C VAL A 105 6.20 -7.42 -5.44
N VAL A 106 7.14 -7.60 -6.38
CA VAL A 106 6.85 -7.50 -7.82
C VAL A 106 6.29 -8.85 -8.24
N CYS A 107 5.03 -9.11 -7.91
CA CYS A 107 4.30 -10.19 -8.56
C CYS A 107 3.83 -9.70 -9.93
N HIS A 108 3.90 -10.56 -10.94
CA HIS A 108 3.38 -10.29 -12.27
C HIS A 108 1.83 -10.19 -12.16
N TRP A 109 1.31 -8.98 -11.92
CA TRP A 109 -0.08 -8.75 -11.54
C TRP A 109 -1.07 -9.13 -12.65
N SER A 110 -1.89 -10.17 -12.44
CA SER A 110 -3.13 -10.36 -13.18
C SER A 110 -4.27 -9.67 -12.44
N ILE A 111 -4.50 -8.39 -12.72
CA ILE A 111 -5.67 -7.65 -12.23
C ILE A 111 -6.87 -8.11 -13.07
N LYS A 112 -7.73 -8.97 -12.52
CA LYS A 112 -9.09 -9.11 -13.04
C LYS A 112 -9.92 -7.98 -12.46
N ARG A 113 -10.25 -6.99 -13.31
CA ARG A 113 -11.29 -6.00 -13.00
C ARG A 113 -12.64 -6.73 -13.03
N SER A 114 -13.44 -6.56 -11.98
CA SER A 114 -14.86 -6.94 -12.02
C SER A 114 -15.65 -5.94 -12.84
#